data_AF-A0A1F3CEH5-F1
#
_entry.id   AF-A0A1F3CEH5-F1
#
_cell.length_a   1.000
_cell.length_b   1.000
_cell.length_c   1.000
_cell.angle_alpha   90.00
_cell.angle_beta   90.00
_cell.angle_gamma   90.00
#
_symmetry.space_group_name_H-M   'P 1'
#
loop_
_entity.id
_entity.type
_entity.pdbx_description
1 polymer ?
#
loop_
_entity_poly.entity_id
_entity_poly.type
_entity_poly.pdbx_seq_one_letter_code
_entity_poly.pdbx_strand_id
1 'polypeptide(L)'
;MMRVFYLIAITLTIGFFVADFYYAEEVSHARYSSYDSMYNSSDPYGSGYNSYDYSKDDDLTVEAGFVTMGFFLMCVVLYILSLVKIKTTTMKVFSIIGLSLTGIMILWDGVMIASPSGISFNEVVPGWIFFGVVMLAFMIIGTIHAFKKKA
;
A
#
# COMPACT_ATOMS: atom_id res chain seq x y z
N MET A 1 -10.83 -1.80 24.98
CA MET A 1 -9.52 -1.92 24.29
C MET A 1 -9.65 -2.13 22.78
N MET A 2 -10.28 -3.19 22.26
CA MET A 2 -10.34 -3.43 20.78
C MET A 2 -10.93 -2.28 19.95
N ARG A 3 -11.89 -1.53 20.52
CA ARG A 3 -12.48 -0.33 19.91
C ARG A 3 -11.45 0.72 19.50
N VAL A 4 -10.44 0.95 20.35
CA VAL A 4 -9.40 1.95 20.12
C VAL A 4 -8.45 1.47 19.02
N PHE A 5 -8.14 0.17 18.98
CA PHE A 5 -7.32 -0.41 17.91
C PHE A 5 -7.95 -0.28 16.53
N TYR A 6 -9.26 -0.52 16.40
CA TYR A 6 -9.93 -0.33 15.12
C TYR A 6 -10.06 1.15 14.72
N LEU A 7 -10.24 2.06 15.68
CA LEU A 7 -10.23 3.50 15.39
C LEU A 7 -8.86 3.96 14.87
N ILE A 8 -7.77 3.52 15.53
CA ILE A 8 -6.40 3.79 15.08
C ILE A 8 -6.17 3.20 13.68
N ALA A 9 -6.67 1.98 13.43
CA ALA A 9 -6.57 1.32 12.14
C ALA A 9 -7.30 2.07 11.01
N ILE A 10 -8.47 2.65 11.30
CA ILE A 10 -9.20 3.50 10.35
C ILE A 10 -8.38 4.75 10.00
N THR A 11 -7.84 5.43 11.01
CA THR A 11 -6.97 6.61 10.79
C THR A 11 -5.74 6.26 9.97
N LEU A 12 -5.11 5.11 10.23
CA LEU A 12 -3.94 4.67 9.46
C LEU A 12 -4.30 4.25 8.03
N THR A 13 -5.48 3.67 7.80
CA THR A 13 -5.97 3.38 6.44
C THR A 13 -6.20 4.66 5.63
N ILE A 14 -6.66 5.74 6.29
CA ILE A 14 -6.75 7.05 5.64
C ILE A 14 -5.36 7.59 5.29
N GLY A 15 -4.39 7.45 6.21
CA GLY A 15 -2.99 7.82 5.96
C GLY A 15 -2.37 7.01 4.82
N PHE A 16 -2.71 5.72 4.71
CA PHE A 16 -2.30 4.84 3.62
C PHE A 16 -2.78 5.35 2.27
N PHE A 17 -4.04 5.76 2.14
CA PHE A 17 -4.52 6.37 0.89
C PHE A 17 -3.72 7.61 0.50
N VAL A 18 -3.41 8.49 1.47
CA VAL A 18 -2.61 9.68 1.19
C VAL A 18 -1.21 9.31 0.71
N ALA A 19 -0.59 8.30 1.33
CA ALA A 19 0.72 7.80 0.91
C ALA A 19 0.66 7.18 -0.50
N ASP A 20 -0.34 6.36 -0.80
CA ASP A 20 -0.52 5.76 -2.13
C ASP A 20 -0.65 6.82 -3.22
N PHE A 21 -1.48 7.85 -3.01
CA PHE A 21 -1.63 8.94 -3.99
C PHE A 21 -0.34 9.75 -4.15
N TYR A 22 0.35 10.05 -3.05
CA TYR A 22 1.61 10.80 -3.07
C TYR A 22 2.70 10.05 -3.87
N TYR A 23 2.95 8.78 -3.54
CA TYR A 23 3.97 8.00 -4.23
C TYR A 23 3.58 7.66 -5.67
N ALA A 24 2.28 7.52 -5.98
CA ALA A 24 1.83 7.33 -7.35
C ALA A 24 2.12 8.54 -8.25
N GLU A 25 1.93 9.76 -7.73
CA GLU A 25 2.23 10.99 -8.46
C GLU A 25 3.73 11.15 -8.67
N GLU A 26 4.54 10.91 -7.63
CA GLU A 26 6.00 11.06 -7.70
C GLU A 26 6.64 10.09 -8.69
N VAL A 27 6.22 8.81 -8.66
CA VAL A 27 6.69 7.78 -9.62
C VAL A 27 6.22 8.09 -11.04
N SER A 28 4.99 8.57 -11.21
CA SER A 28 4.51 9.01 -12.53
C SER A 28 5.28 10.22 -13.06
N HIS A 29 5.67 11.17 -12.19
CA HIS A 29 6.43 12.35 -12.58
C HIS A 29 7.88 12.00 -12.95
N ALA A 30 8.52 11.12 -12.18
CA ALA A 30 9.85 10.60 -12.48
C ALA A 30 9.89 9.89 -13.85
N ARG A 31 8.87 9.07 -14.13
CA ARG A 31 8.72 8.38 -15.43
C ARG A 31 8.41 9.35 -16.58
N TYR A 32 7.60 10.40 -16.35
CA TYR A 32 7.32 11.39 -17.39
C TYR A 32 8.54 12.27 -17.70
N SER A 33 9.29 12.69 -16.68
CA SER A 33 10.53 13.44 -16.85
C SER A 33 11.59 12.65 -17.63
N SER A 34 11.64 11.33 -17.48
CA SER A 34 12.56 10.49 -18.26
C SER A 34 12.14 10.41 -19.73
N TYR A 35 10.84 10.29 -20.04
CA TYR A 35 10.34 10.32 -21.42
C TYR A 35 10.53 11.67 -22.12
N ASP A 36 10.26 12.79 -21.45
CA ASP A 36 10.39 14.14 -22.05
C ASP A 36 11.85 14.48 -22.38
N SER A 37 12.79 14.06 -21.52
CA SER A 37 14.23 14.19 -21.79
C SER A 37 14.70 13.40 -23.02
N MET A 38 14.04 12.28 -23.32
CA MET A 38 14.36 11.41 -24.46
C MET A 38 13.85 12.02 -25.78
N TYR A 39 12.75 12.78 -25.75
CA TYR A 39 12.17 13.45 -26.92
C TYR A 39 12.86 14.80 -27.22
N ASN A 40 13.27 15.54 -26.18
CA ASN A 40 13.99 16.81 -26.33
C ASN A 40 15.50 16.65 -26.61
N SER A 41 16.05 15.44 -26.55
CA SER A 41 17.45 15.16 -26.91
C SER A 41 17.66 15.02 -28.44
N SER A 42 17.12 15.96 -29.21
CA SER A 42 17.29 16.06 -30.67
C SER A 42 18.35 17.09 -31.08
N ASP A 43 19.14 17.62 -30.14
CA ASP A 43 20.19 18.61 -30.43
C ASP A 43 21.53 17.92 -30.79
N PRO A 44 22.06 18.10 -32.03
CA PRO A 44 23.22 17.36 -32.52
C PRO A 44 24.59 17.87 -32.02
N TYR A 45 24.63 18.81 -31.06
CA TYR A 45 25.88 19.45 -30.59
C TYR A 45 26.02 19.58 -29.05
N GLY A 46 25.29 18.79 -28.27
CA GLY A 46 25.40 18.77 -26.81
C GLY A 46 26.26 17.62 -26.29
N SER A 47 27.58 17.84 -26.15
CA SER A 47 28.41 16.99 -25.29
C SER A 47 27.99 17.21 -23.83
N GLY A 48 27.14 16.33 -23.32
CA GLY A 48 26.72 16.32 -21.94
C GLY A 48 26.31 14.91 -21.57
N TYR A 49 27.05 14.30 -20.63
CA TYR A 49 26.68 13.05 -19.99
C TYR A 49 25.26 13.14 -19.43
N ASN A 50 24.24 12.73 -20.20
CA ASN A 50 22.94 12.40 -19.65
C ASN A 50 23.01 10.96 -19.16
N SER A 51 23.56 10.78 -17.96
CA SER A 51 23.37 9.53 -17.23
C SER A 51 21.87 9.40 -16.98
N TYR A 52 21.22 8.56 -17.77
CA TYR A 52 19.87 8.07 -17.52
C TYR A 52 19.72 7.73 -16.03
N ASP A 53 18.96 8.51 -15.29
CA ASP A 53 18.73 8.28 -13.86
C ASP A 53 17.55 7.31 -13.69
N TYR A 54 17.61 6.16 -14.38
CA TYR A 54 16.68 5.03 -14.20
C TYR A 54 16.69 4.55 -12.73
N SER A 55 17.81 4.77 -12.06
CA SER A 55 18.00 4.62 -10.61
C SER A 55 16.92 5.32 -9.78
N LYS A 56 16.45 6.53 -10.16
CA LYS A 56 15.47 7.26 -9.35
C LYS A 56 14.08 6.64 -9.33
N ASP A 57 13.62 6.08 -10.45
CA ASP A 57 12.29 5.44 -10.53
C ASP A 57 12.27 4.12 -9.74
N ASP A 58 13.35 3.34 -9.87
CA ASP A 58 13.54 2.11 -9.13
C ASP A 58 13.66 2.38 -7.61
N ASP A 59 14.44 3.40 -7.21
CA ASP A 59 14.62 3.79 -5.81
C ASP A 59 13.30 4.27 -5.17
N LEU A 60 12.50 5.07 -5.89
CA LEU A 60 11.18 5.54 -5.41
C LEU A 60 10.17 4.39 -5.29
N THR A 61 10.19 3.44 -6.24
CA THR A 61 9.31 2.26 -6.20
C THR A 61 9.65 1.36 -4.99
N VAL A 62 10.93 1.17 -4.70
CA VAL A 62 11.37 0.41 -3.53
C VAL A 62 11.00 1.12 -2.22
N GLU A 63 11.21 2.44 -2.14
CA GLU A 63 10.82 3.23 -0.97
C GLU A 63 9.31 3.13 -0.70
N ALA A 64 8.50 3.35 -1.72
CA ALA A 64 7.05 3.24 -1.63
C ALA A 64 6.61 1.83 -1.21
N GLY A 65 7.27 0.78 -1.74
CA GLY A 65 7.10 -0.61 -1.33
C GLY A 65 7.36 -0.86 0.16
N PHE A 66 8.40 -0.24 0.74
CA PHE A 66 8.63 -0.38 2.19
C PHE A 66 7.57 0.31 3.04
N VAL A 67 7.02 1.43 2.56
CA VAL A 67 5.93 2.15 3.24
C VAL A 67 4.63 1.34 3.21
N THR A 68 4.27 0.78 2.04
CA THR A 68 3.09 -0.09 1.87
C THR A 68 3.25 -1.40 2.65
N MET A 69 4.45 -2.00 2.66
CA MET A 69 4.77 -3.19 3.46
C MET A 69 4.52 -2.95 4.96
N GLY A 70 4.94 -1.79 5.47
CA GLY A 70 4.71 -1.38 6.86
C GLY A 70 3.21 -1.35 7.21
N PHE A 71 2.39 -0.83 6.30
CA PHE A 71 0.94 -0.82 6.46
C PHE A 71 0.33 -2.24 6.44
N PHE A 72 0.77 -3.11 5.53
CA PHE A 72 0.26 -4.49 5.47
C PHE A 72 0.63 -5.30 6.71
N LEU A 73 1.85 -5.16 7.22
CA LEU A 73 2.27 -5.80 8.47
C LEU A 73 1.42 -5.33 9.66
N MET A 74 1.07 -4.05 9.70
CA MET A 74 0.18 -3.50 10.72
C MET A 74 -1.24 -4.08 10.62
N CYS A 75 -1.75 -4.25 9.40
CA CYS A 75 -3.01 -4.96 9.14
C CYS A 75 -2.97 -6.42 9.62
N VAL A 76 -1.87 -7.15 9.40
CA VAL A 76 -1.68 -8.52 9.91
C VAL A 76 -1.78 -8.54 11.44
N VAL A 77 -1.07 -7.65 12.13
CA VAL A 77 -1.12 -7.56 13.60
C VAL A 77 -2.54 -7.30 14.08
N LEU A 78 -3.26 -6.38 13.44
CA LEU A 78 -4.66 -6.08 13.77
C LEU A 78 -5.57 -7.30 13.60
N TYR A 79 -5.43 -8.06 12.51
CA TYR A 79 -6.25 -9.25 12.28
C TYR A 79 -5.92 -10.38 13.25
N ILE A 80 -4.64 -10.59 13.60
CA ILE A 80 -4.24 -11.54 14.64
C ILE A 80 -4.82 -11.14 16.00
N LEU A 81 -4.71 -9.87 16.39
CA LEU A 81 -5.29 -9.36 17.64
C LEU A 81 -6.81 -9.50 17.65
N SER A 82 -7.46 -9.30 16.50
CA SER A 82 -8.90 -9.49 16.33
C SER A 82 -9.31 -10.95 16.55
N LEU A 83 -8.54 -11.90 16.01
CA LEU A 83 -8.77 -13.35 16.22
C LEU A 83 -8.61 -13.77 17.68
N VAL A 84 -7.63 -13.20 18.39
CA VAL A 84 -7.34 -13.53 19.80
C VAL A 84 -8.38 -12.93 20.74
N LYS A 85 -8.73 -11.64 20.55
CA LYS A 85 -9.56 -10.91 21.52
C LYS A 85 -11.06 -11.00 21.24
N ILE A 86 -11.48 -11.24 20.00
CA ILE A 86 -12.90 -11.26 19.64
C ILE A 86 -13.41 -12.70 19.52
N LYS A 87 -14.41 -13.03 20.35
CA LYS A 87 -14.94 -14.40 20.45
C LYS A 87 -16.10 -14.69 19.48
N THR A 88 -16.61 -13.71 18.74
CA THR A 88 -17.73 -13.90 17.82
C THR A 88 -17.28 -14.61 16.54
N THR A 89 -18.00 -15.67 16.14
CA THR A 89 -17.67 -16.50 14.97
C THR A 89 -17.59 -15.67 13.69
N THR A 90 -18.51 -14.72 13.50
CA THR A 90 -18.51 -13.80 12.35
C THR A 90 -17.21 -13.00 12.27
N MET A 91 -16.74 -12.42 13.37
CA MET A 91 -15.49 -11.64 13.39
C MET A 91 -14.26 -12.51 13.17
N LYS A 92 -14.29 -13.78 13.59
CA LYS A 92 -13.21 -14.71 13.28
C LYS A 92 -13.12 -15.00 11.79
N VAL A 93 -14.25 -15.27 11.13
CA VAL A 93 -14.28 -15.48 9.67
C VAL A 93 -13.80 -14.23 8.94
N PHE A 94 -14.31 -13.05 9.30
CA PHE A 94 -13.84 -11.78 8.71
C PHE A 94 -12.35 -11.53 8.92
N SER A 95 -11.82 -11.85 10.10
CA SER A 95 -10.39 -11.67 10.38
C SER A 95 -9.53 -12.67 9.60
N ILE A 96 -9.99 -13.90 9.38
CA ILE A 96 -9.29 -14.89 8.52
C ILE A 96 -9.26 -14.41 7.07
N ILE A 97 -10.39 -13.94 6.53
CA ILE A 97 -10.48 -13.41 5.16
C ILE A 97 -9.60 -12.16 5.01
N GLY A 98 -9.65 -11.25 5.97
CA GLY A 98 -8.81 -10.06 5.99
C GLY A 98 -7.32 -10.41 6.04
N LEU A 99 -6.94 -11.38 6.87
CA LEU A 99 -5.56 -11.86 6.98
C LEU A 99 -5.09 -12.55 5.70
N SER A 100 -5.94 -13.36 5.06
CA SER A 100 -5.59 -14.01 3.78
C SER A 100 -5.38 -12.99 2.65
N LEU A 101 -6.25 -11.99 2.56
CA LEU A 101 -6.11 -10.91 1.57
C LEU A 101 -4.86 -10.08 1.83
N THR A 102 -4.57 -9.75 3.10
CA THR A 102 -3.35 -9.03 3.48
C THR A 102 -2.10 -9.85 3.15
N GLY A 103 -2.13 -11.17 3.36
CA GLY A 103 -1.03 -12.06 3.01
C GLY A 103 -0.73 -12.07 1.50
N ILE A 104 -1.76 -12.07 0.66
CA ILE A 104 -1.58 -11.95 -0.80
C ILE A 104 -0.94 -10.60 -1.15
N MET A 105 -1.37 -9.51 -0.51
CA MET A 105 -0.80 -8.18 -0.76
C MET A 105 0.66 -8.08 -0.34
N ILE A 106 1.06 -8.67 0.80
CA ILE A 106 2.47 -8.73 1.22
C ILE A 106 3.33 -9.46 0.20
N LEU A 107 2.82 -10.56 -0.37
CA LEU A 107 3.55 -11.28 -1.41
C LEU A 107 3.68 -10.45 -2.68
N TRP A 108 2.62 -9.76 -3.09
CA TRP A 108 2.65 -8.90 -4.27
C TRP A 108 3.62 -7.72 -4.09
N ASP A 109 3.56 -7.06 -2.94
CA ASP A 109 4.46 -5.97 -2.56
C ASP A 109 5.93 -6.44 -2.49
N GLY A 110 6.17 -7.63 -1.96
CA GLY A 110 7.50 -8.25 -1.98
C GLY A 110 8.04 -8.56 -3.37
N VAL A 111 7.17 -8.96 -4.32
CA VAL A 111 7.56 -9.16 -5.73
C VAL A 111 7.92 -7.83 -6.39
N MET A 112 7.17 -6.77 -6.09
CA MET A 112 7.47 -5.42 -6.59
C MET A 112 8.84 -4.94 -6.08
N ILE A 113 9.09 -5.04 -4.78
CA ILE A 113 10.39 -4.64 -4.17
C ILE A 113 11.55 -5.46 -4.75
N ALA A 114 11.33 -6.74 -5.07
CA ALA A 114 12.37 -7.60 -5.63
C ALA A 114 12.72 -7.28 -7.10
N SER A 115 11.83 -6.62 -7.84
CA SER A 115 12.01 -6.29 -9.25
C SER A 115 11.32 -4.96 -9.61
N PRO A 116 11.80 -3.83 -9.07
CA PRO A 116 11.16 -2.52 -9.26
C PRO A 116 11.12 -2.09 -10.73
N SER A 117 12.13 -2.49 -11.52
CA SER A 117 12.20 -2.20 -12.96
C SER A 117 11.19 -2.98 -13.80
N GLY A 118 10.57 -4.03 -13.24
CA GLY A 118 9.62 -4.91 -13.92
C GLY A 118 8.17 -4.70 -13.51
N ILE A 119 7.93 -4.25 -12.28
CA ILE A 119 6.62 -3.88 -11.76
C ILE A 119 6.80 -2.56 -11.02
N SER A 120 6.35 -1.47 -11.64
CA SER A 120 6.46 -0.13 -11.05
C SER A 120 5.28 0.19 -10.14
N PHE A 121 5.50 1.02 -9.12
CA PHE A 121 4.51 1.33 -8.08
C PHE A 121 3.17 1.82 -8.66
N ASN A 122 3.22 2.68 -9.70
CA ASN A 122 2.04 3.23 -10.39
C ASN A 122 1.11 2.16 -11.00
N GLU A 123 1.61 0.98 -11.34
CA GLU A 123 0.82 -0.13 -11.89
C GLU A 123 0.06 -0.89 -10.80
N VAL A 124 0.61 -0.92 -9.58
CA VAL A 124 0.07 -1.67 -8.44
C VAL A 124 -0.87 -0.82 -7.58
N VAL A 125 -0.69 0.52 -7.59
CA VAL A 125 -1.50 1.50 -6.84
C VAL A 125 -3.02 1.32 -6.97
N PRO A 126 -3.61 1.11 -8.16
CA PRO A 126 -5.06 0.88 -8.25
C PRO A 126 -5.52 -0.35 -7.46
N GLY A 127 -4.67 -1.39 -7.42
CA GLY A 127 -4.91 -2.61 -6.62
C GLY A 127 -4.83 -2.35 -5.12
N TRP A 128 -3.85 -1.56 -4.67
CA TRP A 128 -3.72 -1.17 -3.27
C TRP A 128 -4.81 -0.23 -2.79
N ILE A 129 -5.24 0.72 -3.61
CA ILE A 129 -6.39 1.59 -3.30
C ILE A 129 -7.65 0.74 -3.16
N PHE A 130 -7.92 -0.18 -4.10
CA PHE A 130 -9.07 -1.08 -4.01
C PHE A 130 -9.02 -1.93 -2.74
N PHE A 131 -7.85 -2.49 -2.42
CA PHE A 131 -7.62 -3.22 -1.19
C PHE A 131 -7.85 -2.36 0.06
N GLY A 132 -7.36 -1.12 0.07
CA GLY A 132 -7.56 -0.16 1.14
C GLY A 132 -9.04 0.10 1.42
N VAL A 133 -9.88 0.20 0.37
CA VAL A 133 -11.33 0.38 0.52
C VAL A 133 -11.98 -0.85 1.15
N VAL A 134 -11.60 -2.05 0.70
CA VAL A 134 -12.08 -3.32 1.28
C VAL A 134 -11.67 -3.42 2.76
N MET A 135 -10.44 -3.07 3.07
CA MET A 135 -9.91 -3.09 4.44
C MET A 135 -10.60 -2.07 5.34
N LEU A 136 -10.85 -0.86 4.85
CA LEU A 136 -11.62 0.15 5.56
C LEU A 136 -13.04 -0.35 5.90
N ALA A 137 -13.71 -0.99 4.96
CA ALA A 137 -15.03 -1.59 5.21
C ALA A 137 -14.97 -2.67 6.31
N PHE A 138 -13.95 -3.53 6.30
CA PHE A 138 -13.76 -4.56 7.32
C PHE A 138 -13.46 -3.96 8.70
N MET A 139 -12.67 -2.89 8.77
CA MET A 139 -12.38 -2.17 10.02
C MET A 139 -13.61 -1.47 10.59
N ILE A 140 -14.49 -0.91 9.76
CA ILE A 140 -15.77 -0.32 10.19
C ILE A 140 -16.68 -1.41 10.79
N ILE A 141 -16.82 -2.55 10.12
CA ILE A 141 -17.63 -3.68 10.61
C ILE A 141 -17.05 -4.19 11.95
N GLY A 142 -15.73 -4.31 12.04
CA GLY A 142 -15.03 -4.71 13.27
C GLY A 142 -15.24 -3.72 14.42
N THR A 143 -15.24 -2.43 14.11
CA THR A 143 -15.56 -1.36 15.07
C THR A 143 -16.98 -1.53 15.61
N ILE A 144 -17.98 -1.67 14.74
CA ILE A 144 -19.39 -1.84 15.15
C ILE A 144 -19.54 -3.05 16.07
N HIS A 145 -18.94 -4.19 15.74
CA HIS A 145 -18.98 -5.39 16.58
C HIS A 145 -18.25 -5.21 17.91
N ALA A 146 -17.15 -4.44 17.94
CA ALA A 146 -16.45 -4.11 19.17
C ALA A 146 -17.27 -3.16 20.07
N PHE A 147 -18.10 -2.29 19.49
CA PHE A 147 -18.97 -1.36 20.21
C PHE A 147 -20.29 -1.96 20.66
N LYS A 148 -20.82 -2.97 19.96
CA LYS A 148 -22.06 -3.67 20.34
C LYS A 148 -21.86 -4.37 21.70
N LYS A 149 -22.42 -3.76 22.75
CA LYS A 149 -22.44 -4.31 24.11
C LYS A 149 -23.27 -5.61 24.06
N LYS A 150 -22.74 -6.72 24.58
CA LYS A 150 -23.61 -7.87 24.91
C LYS A 150 -24.60 -7.36 25.96
N ALA A 151 -25.86 -7.22 25.56
CA ALA A 151 -26.97 -7.07 26.49
C ALA A 151 -27.09 -8.36 27.30
#